data_AF-A0A916XB44-F1
#
_entry.id   AF-A0A916XB44-F1
#
_cell.length_a   1.000
_cell.length_b   1.000
_cell.length_c   1.000
_cell.angle_alpha   90.00
_cell.angle_beta   90.00
_cell.angle_gamma   90.00
#
_symmetry.space_group_name_H-M   'P 1'
#
loop_
_entity.id
_entity.type
_entity.pdbx_description
1 polymer ?
#
loop_
_entity_poly.entity_id
_entity_poly.type
_entity_poly.pdbx_seq_one_letter_code
_entity_poly.pdbx_strand_id
1 'polypeptide(L)'
;MSRISAYDKHLHMQSPIAARGRKTAEDLNMDAVFAKLDRCKSKIGQQYLYAMLHHPIANKAELEERNAAITFFQEQEESRLAVQMELQQLNRTLSYSISNIIFDWKLDAATNKLLILALSLLPLFILGLCIWVSKAFALLLALSFFVNLLFHYRNKSRVEFFISPFSQIPALRASALRLSRLHPNFQNEEIRAACKKLSAFGRY
;
A
#
# COMPACT_ATOMS: atom_id res chain seq x y z
N MET A 1 -11.31 10.68 3.41
CA MET A 1 -12.06 9.44 3.74
C MET A 1 -11.72 8.27 2.82
N SER A 2 -11.69 8.40 1.49
CA SER A 2 -11.49 7.26 0.57
C SER A 2 -10.25 6.39 0.83
N ARG A 3 -9.13 6.98 1.26
CA ARG A 3 -7.90 6.25 1.60
C ARG A 3 -7.99 5.49 2.92
N ILE A 4 -8.73 5.99 3.91
CA ILE A 4 -8.85 5.37 5.23
C ILE A 4 -9.78 4.15 5.15
N SER A 5 -10.87 4.26 4.39
CA SER A 5 -11.80 3.15 4.14
C SER A 5 -11.26 2.08 3.16
N ALA A 6 -10.03 2.21 2.64
CA ALA A 6 -9.55 1.31 1.58
C ALA A 6 -9.39 -0.13 2.07
N TYR A 7 -8.86 -0.31 3.29
CA TYR A 7 -8.71 -1.62 3.91
C TYR A 7 -10.06 -2.30 4.18
N ASP A 8 -11.03 -1.53 4.68
CA ASP A 8 -12.42 -1.94 4.87
C ASP A 8 -13.07 -2.44 3.56
N LYS A 9 -12.89 -1.68 2.47
CA LYS A 9 -13.37 -2.07 1.14
C LYS A 9 -12.73 -3.36 0.63
N HIS A 10 -11.43 -3.55 0.85
CA HIS A 10 -10.72 -4.77 0.44
C HIS A 10 -11.21 -6.02 1.19
N LEU A 11 -11.51 -5.89 2.47
CA LEU A 11 -12.08 -6.98 3.28
C LEU A 11 -13.46 -7.44 2.80
N HIS A 12 -14.28 -6.52 2.31
CA HIS A 12 -15.71 -6.76 2.11
C HIS A 12 -16.24 -6.37 0.73
N MET A 13 -15.41 -6.52 -0.30
CA MET A 13 -15.73 -6.20 -1.70
C MET A 13 -17.01 -6.90 -2.25
N GLN A 14 -17.60 -7.87 -1.52
CA GLN A 14 -18.77 -8.65 -1.96
C GLN A 14 -19.81 -9.02 -0.85
N SER A 15 -19.82 -8.42 0.35
CA SER A 15 -20.73 -8.87 1.43
C SER A 15 -22.09 -8.11 1.47
N PRO A 16 -23.25 -8.81 1.43
CA PRO A 16 -24.59 -8.21 1.59
C PRO A 16 -24.81 -7.53 2.95
N ILE A 17 -24.08 -7.96 3.98
CA ILE A 17 -24.13 -7.41 5.35
C ILE A 17 -23.59 -5.96 5.37
N ALA A 18 -22.70 -5.62 4.44
CA ALA A 18 -22.12 -4.27 4.32
C ALA A 18 -23.15 -3.19 3.95
N ALA A 19 -24.29 -3.55 3.34
CA ALA A 19 -25.33 -2.57 3.02
C ALA A 19 -26.11 -2.13 4.26
N ARG A 20 -26.45 -3.07 5.16
CA ARG A 20 -27.17 -2.76 6.42
C ARG A 20 -26.26 -2.05 7.42
N GLY A 21 -24.99 -2.47 7.52
CA GLY A 21 -24.00 -1.82 8.39
C GLY A 21 -23.68 -0.37 8.01
N ARG A 22 -23.72 -0.02 6.71
CA ARG A 22 -23.47 1.35 6.24
C ARG A 22 -24.49 2.36 6.76
N LYS A 23 -25.79 2.03 6.70
CA LYS A 23 -26.83 2.92 7.21
C LYS A 23 -26.70 3.14 8.72
N THR A 24 -26.49 2.06 9.48
CA THR A 24 -26.28 2.17 10.93
C THR A 24 -25.02 2.97 11.27
N ALA A 25 -23.95 2.85 10.47
CA ALA A 25 -22.74 3.63 10.66
C ALA A 25 -22.93 5.13 10.36
N GLU A 26 -23.75 5.45 9.37
CA GLU A 26 -24.16 6.82 9.07
C GLU A 26 -25.04 7.39 10.20
N ASP A 27 -26.04 6.63 10.66
CA ASP A 27 -26.95 7.01 11.75
C ASP A 27 -26.18 7.28 13.06
N LEU A 28 -25.14 6.48 13.34
CA LEU A 28 -24.27 6.65 14.52
C LEU A 28 -23.12 7.64 14.32
N ASN A 29 -22.98 8.23 13.13
CA ASN A 29 -21.87 9.10 12.76
C ASN A 29 -20.49 8.50 13.11
N MET A 30 -20.24 7.28 12.61
CA MET A 30 -19.02 6.52 12.91
C MET A 30 -17.74 7.23 12.47
N ASP A 31 -17.83 8.14 11.48
CA ASP A 31 -16.71 9.00 11.08
C ASP A 31 -16.28 9.95 12.20
N ALA A 32 -17.23 10.55 12.92
CA ALA A 32 -16.94 11.40 14.07
C ALA A 32 -16.38 10.59 15.25
N VAL A 33 -16.87 9.36 15.45
CA VAL A 33 -16.34 8.43 16.45
C VAL A 33 -14.89 8.07 16.13
N PHE A 34 -14.61 7.68 14.89
CA PHE A 34 -13.27 7.39 14.40
C PHE A 34 -12.34 8.60 14.61
N ALA A 35 -12.77 9.81 14.25
CA ALA A 35 -11.96 11.02 14.42
C ALA A 35 -11.57 11.30 15.89
N LYS A 36 -12.40 10.89 16.86
CA LYS A 36 -12.08 11.02 18.30
C LYS A 36 -11.17 9.89 18.81
N LEU A 37 -11.36 8.68 18.31
CA LEU A 37 -10.65 7.48 18.77
C LEU A 37 -9.28 7.28 18.10
N ASP A 38 -9.10 7.79 16.89
CA ASP A 38 -7.88 7.56 16.13
C ASP A 38 -6.65 8.18 16.81
N ARG A 39 -5.85 7.30 17.43
CA ARG A 39 -4.53 7.59 17.99
C ARG A 39 -3.45 6.75 17.32
N CYS A 40 -3.75 6.13 16.17
CA CYS A 40 -2.83 5.25 15.47
C CYS A 40 -1.59 6.00 15.01
N LYS A 41 -0.42 5.37 15.18
CA LYS A 41 0.87 5.93 14.75
C LYS A 41 1.25 5.52 13.33
N SER A 42 0.43 4.73 12.64
CA SER A 42 0.66 4.30 11.26
C SER A 42 -0.58 4.47 10.40
N LYS A 43 -0.41 4.73 9.10
CA LYS A 43 -1.55 4.87 8.18
C LYS A 43 -2.32 3.57 7.99
N ILE A 44 -1.61 2.44 7.96
CA ILE A 44 -2.24 1.13 7.91
C ILE A 44 -3.02 0.81 9.19
N GLY A 45 -2.54 1.27 10.36
CA GLY A 45 -3.26 1.16 11.63
C GLY A 45 -4.55 1.98 11.63
N GLN A 46 -4.54 3.20 11.06
CA GLN A 46 -5.76 4.00 10.87
C GLN A 46 -6.79 3.27 10.02
N GLN A 47 -6.35 2.66 8.91
CA GLN A 47 -7.24 1.89 8.03
C GLN A 47 -7.81 0.64 8.73
N TYR A 48 -6.98 -0.05 9.53
CA TYR A 48 -7.41 -1.20 10.31
C TYR A 48 -8.39 -0.82 11.43
N LEU A 49 -8.11 0.25 12.19
CA LEU A 49 -9.01 0.76 13.22
C LEU A 49 -10.37 1.16 12.63
N TYR A 50 -10.35 1.84 11.48
CA TYR A 50 -11.58 2.19 10.77
C TYR A 50 -12.40 0.94 10.43
N ALA A 51 -11.79 -0.07 9.81
CA ALA A 51 -12.46 -1.34 9.52
C ALA A 51 -12.98 -2.03 10.79
N MET A 52 -12.20 -2.04 11.87
CA MET A 52 -12.58 -2.63 13.16
C MET A 52 -13.81 -1.95 13.77
N LEU A 53 -13.93 -0.63 13.65
CA LEU A 53 -15.09 0.12 14.16
C LEU A 53 -16.37 -0.19 13.37
N HIS A 54 -16.26 -0.37 12.06
CA HIS A 54 -17.40 -0.73 11.21
C HIS A 54 -17.78 -2.23 11.29
N HIS A 55 -16.89 -3.06 11.85
CA HIS A 55 -17.05 -4.50 11.97
C HIS A 55 -16.74 -4.99 13.40
N PRO A 56 -17.61 -4.68 14.37
CA PRO A 56 -17.41 -5.12 15.75
C PRO A 56 -17.48 -6.64 15.86
N ILE A 57 -16.69 -7.17 16.78
CA ILE A 57 -16.54 -8.61 16.98
C ILE A 57 -17.40 -9.04 18.16
N ALA A 58 -18.16 -10.12 17.97
CA ALA A 58 -18.99 -10.73 19.00
C ALA A 58 -18.33 -11.96 19.67
N ASN A 59 -17.20 -12.43 19.13
CA ASN A 59 -16.48 -13.57 19.68
C ASN A 59 -15.77 -13.19 20.98
N LYS A 60 -16.12 -13.86 22.08
CA LYS A 60 -15.54 -13.61 23.40
C LYS A 60 -14.03 -13.86 23.45
N ALA A 61 -13.53 -14.94 22.86
CA ALA A 61 -12.11 -15.28 22.91
C ALA A 61 -11.24 -14.20 22.24
N GLU A 62 -11.70 -13.68 21.09
CA GLU A 62 -10.99 -12.60 20.38
C GLU A 62 -11.07 -11.26 21.14
N LEU A 63 -12.19 -10.99 21.82
CA LEU A 63 -12.30 -9.81 22.69
C LEU A 63 -11.34 -9.88 23.88
N GLU A 64 -11.21 -11.05 24.52
CA GLU A 64 -10.26 -11.25 25.62
C GLU A 64 -8.80 -11.08 25.14
N GLU A 65 -8.46 -11.59 23.95
CA GLU A 65 -7.13 -11.39 23.35
C GLU A 65 -6.83 -9.90 23.12
N ARG A 66 -7.79 -9.16 22.57
CA ARG A 66 -7.68 -7.70 22.40
C ARG A 66 -7.53 -6.99 23.73
N ASN A 67 -8.30 -7.39 24.74
CA ASN A 67 -8.24 -6.79 26.07
C ASN A 67 -6.88 -7.03 26.72
N ALA A 68 -6.32 -8.25 26.60
CA ALA A 68 -4.98 -8.56 27.07
C ALA A 68 -3.90 -7.67 26.40
N ALA A 69 -4.01 -7.45 25.08
CA ALA A 69 -3.11 -6.55 24.37
C ALA A 69 -3.26 -5.08 24.82
N ILE A 70 -4.49 -4.62 25.07
CA ILE A 70 -4.78 -3.28 25.60
C ILE A 70 -4.15 -3.11 26.99
N THR A 71 -4.40 -4.04 27.91
CA THR A 71 -3.84 -4.02 29.27
C THR A 71 -2.31 -4.00 29.24
N PHE A 72 -1.70 -4.85 28.42
CA PHE A 72 -0.24 -4.85 28.24
C PHE A 72 0.31 -3.46 27.88
N PHE A 73 -0.29 -2.78 26.89
CA PHE A 73 0.18 -1.45 26.49
C PHE A 73 -0.22 -0.34 27.47
N GLN A 74 -1.23 -0.53 28.31
CA GLN A 74 -1.56 0.39 29.39
C GLN A 74 -0.52 0.34 30.51
N GLU A 75 -0.12 -0.87 30.90
CA GLU A 75 0.83 -1.11 32.00
C GLU A 75 2.29 -0.89 31.58
N GLN A 76 2.67 -1.28 30.36
CA GLN A 76 4.05 -1.23 29.89
C GLN A 76 4.33 0.00 29.02
N GLU A 77 4.57 1.15 29.67
CA GLU A 77 4.82 2.41 28.98
C GLU A 77 6.04 2.38 28.04
N GLU A 78 7.17 1.83 28.48
CA GLU A 78 8.38 1.76 27.67
C GLU A 78 8.15 0.95 26.38
N SER A 79 7.51 -0.21 26.50
CA SER A 79 7.14 -1.07 25.36
C SER A 79 6.14 -0.35 24.44
N ARG A 80 5.15 0.34 25.00
CA ARG A 80 4.19 1.15 24.23
C ARG A 80 4.90 2.21 23.41
N LEU A 81 5.79 3.00 24.01
CA LEU A 81 6.51 4.06 23.33
C LEU A 81 7.44 3.52 22.23
N ALA A 82 8.18 2.44 22.51
CA ALA A 82 9.06 1.81 21.53
C ALA A 82 8.28 1.32 20.30
N VAL A 83 7.13 0.65 20.51
CA VAL A 83 6.25 0.22 19.42
C VAL A 83 5.69 1.41 18.64
N GLN A 84 5.26 2.47 19.33
CA GLN A 84 4.74 3.68 18.68
C GLN A 84 5.79 4.36 17.79
N MET A 85 7.05 4.43 18.24
CA MET A 85 8.16 4.99 17.46
C MET A 85 8.44 4.17 16.20
N GLU A 86 8.41 2.84 16.29
CA GLU A 86 8.59 1.96 15.14
C GLU A 86 7.44 2.07 14.13
N LEU A 87 6.20 2.16 14.61
CA LEU A 87 5.02 2.34 13.76
C LEU A 87 4.96 3.72 13.10
N GLN A 88 5.55 4.75 13.71
CA GLN A 88 5.61 6.10 13.15
C GLN A 88 6.33 6.16 11.79
N GLN A 89 7.24 5.23 11.52
CA GLN A 89 7.89 5.11 10.21
C GLN A 89 6.89 4.79 9.08
N LEU A 90 5.75 4.20 9.44
CA LEU A 90 4.63 3.87 8.54
C LEU A 90 3.50 4.93 8.58
N ASN A 91 3.77 6.13 9.12
CA ASN A 91 2.82 7.24 9.15
C ASN A 91 2.90 8.17 7.92
N ARG A 92 3.56 7.74 6.85
CA ARG A 92 3.70 8.55 5.62
C ARG A 92 2.44 8.40 4.78
N THR A 93 2.08 9.44 4.04
CA THR A 93 0.91 9.41 3.14
C THR A 93 0.96 8.23 2.14
N LEU A 94 2.16 7.85 1.69
CA LEU A 94 2.34 6.70 0.81
C LEU A 94 2.01 5.37 1.48
N SER A 95 2.09 5.28 2.81
CA SER A 95 1.84 4.07 3.58
C SER A 95 0.35 3.65 3.57
N TYR A 96 -0.59 4.50 3.13
CA TYR A 96 -1.96 4.07 2.82
C TYR A 96 -2.00 2.98 1.72
N SER A 97 -0.99 2.98 0.84
CA SER A 97 -0.89 2.03 -0.27
C SER A 97 -0.45 0.63 0.19
N ILE A 98 -0.02 0.47 1.44
CA ILE A 98 0.34 -0.85 2.01
C ILE A 98 -0.86 -1.80 1.93
N SER A 99 -2.07 -1.30 2.24
CA SER A 99 -3.31 -2.08 2.10
C SER A 99 -3.49 -2.63 0.69
N ASN A 100 -3.24 -1.82 -0.34
CA ASN A 100 -3.33 -2.26 -1.74
C ASN A 100 -2.31 -3.36 -2.07
N ILE A 101 -1.10 -3.31 -1.51
CA ILE A 101 -0.09 -4.38 -1.72
C ILE A 101 -0.55 -5.69 -1.09
N ILE A 102 -1.17 -5.62 0.10
CA ILE A 102 -1.60 -6.79 0.87
C ILE A 102 -2.79 -7.49 0.17
N PHE A 103 -3.77 -6.72 -0.30
CA PHE A 103 -5.02 -7.28 -0.84
C PHE A 103 -5.07 -7.37 -2.37
N ASP A 104 -4.44 -6.44 -3.07
CA ASP A 104 -4.56 -6.27 -4.52
C ASP A 104 -3.18 -6.29 -5.19
N TRP A 105 -2.45 -7.40 -4.96
CA TRP A 105 -1.13 -7.64 -5.54
C TRP A 105 -1.16 -7.89 -7.06
N LYS A 106 -2.36 -7.96 -7.66
CA LYS A 106 -2.52 -8.14 -9.09
C LYS A 106 -2.04 -6.87 -9.77
N LEU A 107 -0.76 -6.87 -10.15
CA LEU A 107 -0.24 -5.98 -11.18
C LEU A 107 -1.21 -6.08 -12.33
N ASP A 108 -1.99 -5.03 -12.55
CA ASP A 108 -2.88 -4.97 -13.69
C ASP A 108 -1.94 -4.91 -14.91
N ALA A 109 -1.69 -6.09 -15.48
CA ALA A 109 -0.81 -6.32 -16.61
C ALA A 109 -1.39 -5.70 -17.89
N ALA A 110 -2.49 -4.94 -17.78
CA ALA A 110 -3.13 -4.17 -18.83
C ALA A 110 -2.20 -3.17 -19.52
N THR A 111 -1.02 -2.89 -18.94
CA THR A 111 0.01 -2.13 -19.64
C THR A 111 0.93 -3.09 -20.40
N ASN A 112 0.75 -3.18 -21.72
CA ASN A 112 1.58 -3.98 -22.62
C ASN A 112 3.05 -3.54 -22.50
N LYS A 113 3.82 -4.23 -21.66
CA LYS A 113 5.25 -3.93 -21.41
C LYS A 113 6.07 -3.97 -22.70
N LEU A 114 5.72 -4.88 -23.61
CA LEU A 114 6.31 -4.98 -24.94
C LEU A 114 6.02 -3.75 -25.80
N LEU A 115 4.83 -3.17 -25.71
CA LEU A 115 4.47 -1.96 -26.44
C LEU A 115 5.25 -0.74 -25.89
N ILE A 116 5.34 -0.59 -24.56
CA ILE A 116 6.17 0.46 -23.95
C ILE A 116 7.63 0.32 -24.37
N LEU A 117 8.17 -0.90 -24.30
CA LEU A 117 9.55 -1.19 -24.68
C LEU A 117 9.78 -0.90 -26.17
N ALA A 118 8.88 -1.36 -27.05
CA ALA A 118 8.96 -1.11 -28.48
C ALA A 118 8.91 0.40 -28.80
N LEU A 119 7.98 1.15 -28.21
CA LEU A 119 7.90 2.61 -28.39
C LEU A 119 9.12 3.34 -27.83
N SER A 120 9.75 2.82 -26.77
CA SER A 120 10.96 3.39 -26.19
C SER A 120 12.22 3.11 -27.01
N LEU A 121 12.28 1.96 -27.69
CA LEU A 121 13.39 1.56 -28.55
C LEU A 121 13.29 2.12 -29.98
N LEU A 122 12.08 2.45 -30.43
CA LEU A 122 11.83 2.98 -31.78
C LEU A 122 12.67 4.23 -32.12
N PRO A 123 12.80 5.26 -31.25
CA PRO A 123 13.64 6.42 -31.54
C PRO A 123 15.14 6.08 -31.61
N LEU A 124 15.60 5.13 -30.79
CA LEU A 124 17.00 4.68 -30.79
C LEU A 124 17.34 3.93 -32.09
N PHE A 125 16.41 3.11 -32.57
CA PHE A 125 16.54 2.40 -33.84
C PHE A 125 16.62 3.38 -35.03
N ILE A 126 15.73 4.39 -35.05
CA ILE A 126 15.72 5.43 -36.10
C ILE A 126 17.00 6.27 -36.04
N LEU A 127 17.51 6.57 -34.84
CA LEU A 127 18.77 7.31 -34.66
C LEU A 127 19.96 6.55 -35.27
N GLY A 128 20.04 5.23 -35.06
CA GLY A 128 21.09 4.39 -35.65
C GLY A 128 21.06 4.38 -37.19
N LEU A 129 19.85 4.35 -37.78
CA LEU A 129 19.67 4.40 -39.24
C LEU A 129 19.95 5.80 -39.83
N CYS A 130 19.71 6.86 -39.06
CA CYS A 130 19.94 8.24 -39.51
C CYS A 130 21.42 8.53 -39.81
N ILE A 131 22.35 7.79 -39.19
CA ILE A 131 23.79 7.88 -39.45
C ILE A 131 24.15 7.38 -40.87
N TRP A 132 23.36 6.46 -41.43
CA TRP A 132 23.69 5.74 -42.67
C TRP A 132 22.91 6.20 -43.90
N VAL A 133 21.67 6.71 -43.76
CA VAL A 133 20.73 6.75 -44.90
C VAL A 133 20.46 8.15 -45.47
N SER A 134 20.04 9.18 -44.69
CA SER A 134 19.91 10.60 -45.14
C SER A 134 19.34 11.55 -44.07
N LYS A 135 19.40 12.88 -44.31
CA LYS A 135 18.74 13.92 -43.48
C LYS A 135 17.21 13.84 -43.44
N ALA A 136 16.58 13.12 -44.38
CA ALA A 136 15.12 12.97 -44.42
C ALA A 136 14.57 12.19 -43.21
N PHE A 137 15.40 11.36 -42.57
CA PHE A 137 15.05 10.63 -41.34
C PHE A 137 14.99 11.51 -40.09
N ALA A 138 15.50 12.75 -40.14
CA ALA A 138 15.45 13.68 -39.02
C ALA A 138 13.99 14.04 -38.64
N LEU A 139 13.10 14.23 -39.63
CA LEU A 139 11.68 14.49 -39.38
C LEU A 139 10.96 13.28 -38.76
N LEU A 140 11.27 12.08 -39.23
CA LEU A 140 10.73 10.83 -38.66
C LEU A 140 11.21 10.60 -37.23
N LEU A 141 12.47 10.91 -36.94
CA LEU A 141 13.03 10.86 -35.59
C LEU A 141 12.30 11.82 -34.65
N ALA A 142 12.10 13.07 -35.09
CA ALA A 142 11.38 14.08 -34.32
C ALA A 142 9.93 13.64 -34.03
N LEU A 143 9.24 13.09 -35.03
CA LEU A 143 7.87 12.59 -34.88
C LEU A 143 7.80 11.40 -33.90
N SER A 144 8.70 10.42 -34.05
CA SER A 144 8.79 9.25 -33.16
C SER A 144 9.07 9.66 -31.71
N PHE A 145 9.98 10.61 -31.50
CA PHE A 145 10.27 11.14 -30.17
C PHE A 145 9.04 11.82 -29.56
N PHE A 146 8.29 12.59 -30.36
CA PHE A 146 7.08 13.27 -29.90
C PHE A 146 5.96 12.28 -29.51
N VAL A 147 5.75 11.23 -30.30
CA VAL A 147 4.80 10.16 -29.98
C VAL A 147 5.22 9.41 -28.72
N ASN A 148 6.50 9.06 -28.58
CA ASN A 148 7.04 8.42 -27.39
C ASN A 148 6.87 9.32 -26.15
N LEU A 149 7.11 10.62 -26.28
CA LEU A 149 6.92 11.60 -25.21
C LEU A 149 5.47 11.65 -24.73
N LEU A 150 4.51 11.76 -25.66
CA LEU A 150 3.09 11.77 -25.33
C LEU A 150 2.66 10.46 -24.66
N PHE A 151 3.08 9.33 -25.20
CA PHE A 151 2.76 8.01 -24.65
C PHE A 151 3.37 7.82 -23.25
N HIS A 152 4.63 8.25 -23.07
CA HIS A 152 5.32 8.22 -21.78
C HIS A 152 4.58 9.03 -20.73
N TYR A 153 4.22 10.29 -21.02
CA TYR A 153 3.51 11.15 -20.06
C TYR A 153 2.10 10.64 -19.73
N ARG A 154 1.36 10.10 -20.71
CA ARG A 154 0.06 9.47 -20.45
C ARG A 154 0.19 8.25 -19.55
N ASN A 155 1.23 7.44 -19.76
CA ASN A 155 1.43 6.20 -19.01
C ASN A 155 2.17 6.39 -17.67
N LYS A 156 2.87 7.52 -17.48
CA LYS A 156 3.63 7.84 -16.26
C LYS A 156 2.76 7.76 -15.02
N SER A 157 1.55 8.33 -15.05
CA SER A 157 0.61 8.28 -13.93
C SER A 157 0.21 6.86 -13.53
N ARG A 158 0.02 5.97 -14.51
CA ARG A 158 -0.28 4.54 -14.27
C ARG A 158 0.92 3.85 -13.64
N VAL A 159 2.10 4.02 -14.22
CA VAL A 159 3.33 3.40 -13.73
C VAL A 159 3.68 3.89 -12.32
N GLU A 160 3.57 5.19 -12.05
CA GLU A 160 3.78 5.74 -10.70
C GLU A 160 2.75 5.21 -9.71
N PHE A 161 1.48 5.07 -10.11
CA PHE A 161 0.47 4.43 -9.26
C PHE A 161 0.82 2.98 -8.90
N PHE A 162 1.44 2.24 -9.82
CA PHE A 162 1.87 0.86 -9.57
C PHE A 162 3.19 0.78 -8.78
N ILE A 163 4.15 1.67 -8.99
CA ILE A 163 5.47 1.62 -8.34
C ILE A 163 5.43 2.22 -6.94
N SER A 164 4.63 3.27 -6.74
CA SER A 164 4.55 4.01 -5.47
C SER A 164 4.23 3.13 -4.25
N PRO A 165 3.31 2.16 -4.32
CA PRO A 165 3.07 1.22 -3.22
C PRO A 165 4.32 0.40 -2.85
N PHE A 166 5.05 -0.14 -3.83
CA PHE A 166 6.23 -1.00 -3.58
C PHE A 166 7.35 -0.27 -2.83
N SER A 167 7.45 1.07 -2.98
CA SER A 167 8.39 1.88 -2.20
C SER A 167 8.23 1.76 -0.68
N GLN A 168 7.06 1.29 -0.20
CA GLN A 168 6.77 1.12 1.22
C GLN A 168 7.17 -0.25 1.78
N ILE A 169 7.47 -1.25 0.93
CA ILE A 169 7.83 -2.60 1.36
C ILE A 169 9.09 -2.62 2.25
N PRO A 170 10.18 -1.89 1.92
CA PRO A 170 11.36 -1.87 2.78
C PRO A 170 11.06 -1.31 4.16
N ALA A 171 10.27 -0.24 4.24
CA ALA A 171 9.87 0.36 5.51
C ALA A 171 8.98 -0.59 6.33
N LEU A 172 7.98 -1.22 5.69
CA LEU A 172 7.12 -2.21 6.33
C LEU A 172 7.92 -3.39 6.91
N ARG A 173 8.85 -3.92 6.12
CA ARG A 173 9.72 -5.03 6.54
C ARG A 173 10.65 -4.60 7.68
N ALA A 174 11.25 -3.42 7.59
CA ALA A 174 12.14 -2.90 8.63
C ALA A 174 11.39 -2.73 9.96
N SER A 175 10.21 -2.09 9.93
CA SER A 175 9.35 -1.94 11.11
C SER A 175 8.95 -3.30 11.68
N ALA A 176 8.52 -4.26 10.86
CA ALA A 176 8.14 -5.60 11.32
C ALA A 176 9.31 -6.34 12.01
N LEU A 177 10.51 -6.29 11.43
CA LEU A 177 11.70 -6.91 12.02
C LEU A 177 12.12 -6.22 13.32
N ARG A 178 12.06 -4.90 13.38
CA ARG A 178 12.37 -4.15 14.61
C ARG A 178 11.37 -4.45 15.72
N LEU A 179 10.07 -4.43 15.41
CA LEU A 179 9.00 -4.81 16.35
C LEU A 179 9.20 -6.22 16.92
N SER A 180 9.59 -7.19 16.08
CA SER A 180 9.85 -8.57 16.53
C SER A 180 11.01 -8.68 17.53
N ARG A 181 11.90 -7.69 17.57
CA ARG A 181 13.04 -7.62 18.52
C ARG A 181 12.69 -6.88 19.81
N LEU A 182 11.62 -6.09 19.84
CA LEU A 182 11.26 -5.28 21.00
C LEU A 182 10.69 -6.10 22.15
N HIS A 183 9.87 -7.11 21.85
CA HIS A 183 9.23 -7.91 22.89
C HIS A 183 8.90 -9.32 22.39
N PRO A 184 8.97 -10.38 23.24
CA PRO A 184 8.60 -11.74 22.87
C PRO A 184 7.17 -11.86 22.31
N ASN A 185 6.22 -11.07 22.81
CA ASN A 185 4.84 -11.04 22.32
C ASN A 185 4.70 -10.67 20.83
N PHE A 186 5.71 -10.02 20.23
CA PHE A 186 5.72 -9.67 18.80
C PHE A 186 6.50 -10.67 17.94
N GLN A 187 7.01 -11.75 18.53
CA GLN A 187 7.70 -12.82 17.81
C GLN A 187 6.68 -13.83 17.28
N ASN A 188 6.03 -13.48 16.17
CA ASN A 188 5.12 -14.38 15.48
C ASN A 188 5.81 -15.01 14.25
N GLU A 189 5.70 -16.33 14.10
CA GLU A 189 6.22 -17.06 12.93
C GLU A 189 5.60 -16.57 11.62
N GLU A 190 4.33 -16.17 11.62
CA GLU A 190 3.64 -15.61 10.46
C GLU A 190 4.29 -14.29 10.00
N ILE A 191 4.65 -13.41 10.94
CA ILE A 191 5.35 -12.16 10.65
C ILE A 191 6.73 -12.44 10.06
N ARG A 192 7.43 -13.46 10.58
CA ARG A 192 8.75 -13.87 10.07
C ARG A 192 8.64 -14.45 8.66
N ALA A 193 7.64 -15.29 8.41
CA ALA A 193 7.35 -15.86 7.10
C ALA A 193 6.97 -14.77 6.07
N ALA A 194 6.13 -13.81 6.47
CA ALA A 194 5.77 -12.66 5.65
C ALA A 194 6.99 -11.79 5.32
N CYS A 195 7.84 -11.48 6.31
CA CYS A 195 9.10 -10.76 6.09
C CYS A 195 10.03 -11.48 5.12
N LYS A 196 10.07 -12.82 5.14
CA LYS A 196 10.86 -13.63 4.21
C LYS A 196 10.30 -13.54 2.78
N LYS A 197 8.98 -13.61 2.59
CA LYS A 197 8.35 -13.40 1.28
C LYS A 197 8.62 -11.99 0.73
N LEU A 198 8.49 -10.98 1.58
CA LEU A 198 8.76 -9.58 1.21
C LEU A 198 10.24 -9.30 0.89
N SER A 199 11.17 -10.16 1.34
CA SER A 199 12.59 -10.03 1.03
C SER A 199 12.93 -10.16 -0.45
N ALA A 200 12.10 -10.87 -1.22
CA ALA A 200 12.25 -11.00 -2.66
C ALA A 200 11.96 -9.68 -3.42
N PHE A 201 11.16 -8.79 -2.82
CA PHE A 201 10.70 -7.55 -3.47
C PHE A 201 11.61 -6.35 -3.19
N GLY A 202 12.39 -6.35 -2.11
CA GLY A 202 13.27 -5.24 -1.73
C GLY A 202 14.65 -5.23 -2.41
N ARG A 203 14.87 -6.05 -3.45
CA ARG A 203 16.12 -6.13 -4.21
C ARG A 203 16.10 -5.35 -5.53
N TYR A 204 15.06 -4.57 -5.78
CA TYR A 204 14.86 -3.76 -6.99
C TYR A 204 14.70 -2.28 -6.64
#